data_AF-A0A0N4YKC2-F1
#
_entry.id   AF-A0A0N4YKC2-F1
#
_cell.length_a   1.000
_cell.length_b   1.000
_cell.length_c   1.000
_cell.angle_alpha   90.00
_cell.angle_beta   90.00
_cell.angle_gamma   90.00
#
_symmetry.space_group_name_H-M   'P 1'
#
loop_
_entity.id
_entity.type
_entity.pdbx_description
1 polymer ?
#
loop_
_entity_poly.entity_id
_entity_poly.type
_entity_poly.pdbx_seq_one_letter_code
_entity_poly.pdbx_strand_id
1 'polypeptide(L)'
;LIPEFQAVKFLYALNAVFQFIFLKNVLGVDSYTWGLEVTKDLWQGREWPETGNFPRVTMCDYDVRVLGNLHRHTVQCVLMINMFNEKIFVALWYWLCIMLIVSVYSFAKWAITTATTSISGKALVSSYIQQIDPTMARSSHKRSLLQQFVVEKLRTDGVFLVRLVSENSGDMVTLALLKSLWEDFIREHGEQPPPYQMPLLLSNKKISESDL
;
A
#
# COMPACT_ATOMS: atom_id res chain seq x y z
N LEU A 1 6.02 10.38 9.90
CA LEU A 1 6.30 9.60 8.67
C LEU A 1 5.28 8.49 8.41
N ILE A 2 5.05 7.57 9.36
CA ILE A 2 4.14 6.44 9.20
C ILE A 2 2.70 6.85 8.80
N PRO A 3 2.02 7.79 9.51
CA PRO A 3 0.65 8.16 9.17
C PRO A 3 0.54 8.81 7.79
N GLU A 4 1.53 9.61 7.39
CA GLU A 4 1.58 10.25 6.07
C GLU A 4 1.71 9.20 4.96
N PHE A 5 2.62 8.23 5.13
CA PHE A 5 2.79 7.14 4.18
C PHE A 5 1.52 6.29 4.03
N GLN A 6 0.87 5.96 5.16
CA GLN A 6 -0.39 5.22 5.14
C GLN A 6 -1.52 6.02 4.47
N ALA A 7 -1.61 7.32 4.75
CA ALA A 7 -2.60 8.20 4.13
C ALA A 7 -2.45 8.25 2.60
N VAL A 8 -1.22 8.33 2.09
CA VAL A 8 -0.95 8.28 0.65
C VAL A 8 -1.41 6.96 0.03
N LYS A 9 -1.09 5.82 0.65
CA LYS A 9 -1.51 4.50 0.16
C LYS A 9 -3.04 4.33 0.20
N PHE A 10 -3.68 4.83 1.24
CA PHE A 10 -5.14 4.86 1.34
C PHE A 10 -5.77 5.73 0.25
N LEU A 11 -5.21 6.91 -0.02
CA LEU A 11 -5.69 7.81 -1.07
C LEU A 11 -5.60 7.17 -2.46
N TYR A 12 -4.55 6.40 -2.74
CA TYR A 12 -4.45 5.63 -3.98
C TYR A 12 -5.55 4.57 -4.11
N ALA A 13 -5.84 3.82 -3.03
CA ALA A 13 -6.93 2.85 -3.02
C ALA A 13 -8.30 3.51 -3.21
N LEU A 14 -8.54 4.64 -2.53
CA LEU A 14 -9.76 5.43 -2.67
C LEU A 14 -9.92 5.96 -4.10
N ASN A 15 -8.84 6.47 -4.70
CA ASN A 15 -8.85 6.93 -6.08
C ASN A 15 -9.21 5.79 -7.06
N ALA A 16 -8.65 4.59 -6.86
CA ALA A 16 -9.00 3.43 -7.69
C ALA A 16 -10.49 3.04 -7.55
N VAL A 17 -11.03 3.07 -6.34
CA VAL A 17 -12.47 2.83 -6.09
C VAL A 17 -13.33 3.90 -6.77
N PHE A 18 -12.94 5.18 -6.64
CA PHE A 18 -13.66 6.28 -7.27
C PHE A 18 -13.67 6.16 -8.80
N GLN A 19 -12.53 5.83 -9.41
CA GLN A 19 -12.45 5.59 -10.86
C GLN A 19 -13.37 4.45 -11.31
N PHE A 20 -13.47 3.39 -10.51
CA PHE A 20 -14.35 2.27 -10.80
C PHE A 20 -15.85 2.65 -10.72
N ILE A 21 -16.23 3.41 -9.69
CA ILE A 21 -17.60 3.95 -9.53
C ILE A 21 -17.92 4.94 -10.65
N PHE A 22 -16.96 5.80 -11.01
CA PHE A 22 -17.12 6.75 -12.10
C PHE A 22 -17.39 6.03 -13.42
N LEU A 23 -16.62 4.97 -13.73
CA LEU A 23 -16.85 4.16 -14.92
C LEU A 23 -18.28 3.58 -14.94
N LYS A 24 -18.72 2.97 -13.83
CA LYS A 24 -20.09 2.45 -13.70
C LYS A 24 -21.14 3.53 -14.00
N ASN A 25 -20.98 4.71 -13.42
CA ASN A 25 -21.94 5.81 -13.57
C ASN A 25 -21.94 6.38 -15.00
N VAL A 26 -20.78 6.49 -15.64
CA VAL A 26 -20.66 6.93 -17.04
C VAL A 26 -21.33 5.95 -18.00
N LEU A 27 -21.20 4.64 -17.74
CA LEU A 27 -21.85 3.62 -18.54
C LEU A 27 -23.36 3.51 -18.29
N GLY A 28 -23.86 4.06 -17.16
CA GLY A 28 -25.28 4.00 -16.81
C GLY A 28 -25.75 2.57 -16.47
N VAL A 29 -24.86 1.72 -15.97
CA VAL A 29 -25.14 0.31 -15.65
C VAL A 29 -25.31 0.09 -14.15
N ASP A 30 -26.18 -0.84 -13.79
CA ASP A 30 -26.49 -1.14 -12.38
C ASP A 30 -25.48 -2.11 -11.75
N SER A 31 -24.93 -3.04 -12.55
CA SER A 31 -24.01 -4.08 -12.10
C SER A 31 -22.55 -3.62 -12.06
N TYR A 32 -21.86 -3.83 -10.94
CA TYR A 32 -20.38 -3.66 -10.86
C TYR A 32 -19.62 -4.73 -11.67
N THR A 33 -20.27 -5.87 -11.93
CA THR A 33 -19.77 -7.02 -12.71
C THR A 33 -20.04 -6.90 -14.20
N TRP A 34 -20.52 -5.74 -14.67
CA TRP A 34 -20.90 -5.51 -16.06
C TRP A 34 -19.83 -5.96 -17.08
N GLY A 35 -18.54 -5.71 -16.80
CA GLY A 35 -17.46 -6.11 -17.72
C GLY A 35 -17.36 -7.63 -17.91
N LEU A 36 -17.66 -8.44 -16.89
CA LEU A 36 -17.69 -9.91 -17.00
C LEU A 36 -18.91 -10.38 -17.81
N GLU A 37 -20.06 -9.76 -17.58
CA GLU A 37 -21.31 -10.06 -18.28
C GLU A 37 -21.16 -9.80 -19.77
N VAL A 38 -20.68 -8.62 -20.15
CA VAL A 38 -20.45 -8.25 -21.56
C VAL A 38 -19.38 -9.12 -22.22
N THR A 39 -18.31 -9.46 -21.49
CA THR A 39 -17.28 -10.36 -22.04
C THR A 39 -17.83 -11.76 -22.28
N LYS A 40 -18.69 -12.26 -21.38
CA LYS A 40 -19.37 -13.55 -21.55
C LYS A 40 -20.34 -13.54 -22.73
N ASP A 41 -21.11 -12.46 -22.88
CA ASP A 41 -22.02 -12.27 -24.01
C ASP A 41 -21.26 -12.26 -25.34
N LEU A 42 -20.16 -11.53 -25.40
CA LEU A 42 -19.30 -11.44 -26.57
C LEU A 42 -18.65 -12.79 -26.93
N TRP A 43 -18.20 -13.56 -25.93
CA TRP A 43 -17.65 -14.90 -26.14
C TRP A 43 -18.70 -15.88 -26.68
N GLN A 44 -19.96 -15.70 -26.27
CA GLN A 44 -21.09 -16.52 -26.72
C GLN A 44 -21.69 -16.03 -28.04
N GLY A 45 -21.11 -14.99 -28.66
CA GLY A 45 -21.56 -14.43 -29.93
C GLY A 45 -22.85 -13.62 -29.83
N ARG A 46 -23.31 -13.27 -28.62
CA ARG A 46 -24.48 -12.40 -28.42
C ARG A 46 -24.06 -10.96 -28.64
N GLU A 47 -24.61 -10.34 -29.68
CA GLU A 47 -24.31 -8.95 -30.01
C GLU A 47 -25.29 -7.97 -29.35
N TRP A 48 -25.04 -6.67 -29.59
CA TRP A 48 -25.88 -5.56 -29.13
C TRP A 48 -27.39 -5.68 -29.43
N PRO A 49 -27.90 -6.35 -30.49
CA PRO A 49 -29.34 -6.46 -30.70
C PRO A 49 -30.04 -7.32 -29.65
N GLU A 50 -29.32 -8.25 -29.03
CA GLU A 50 -29.85 -9.16 -28.00
C GLU A 50 -29.60 -8.64 -26.59
N THR A 51 -28.43 -8.03 -26.38
CA THR A 51 -27.99 -7.56 -25.05
C THR A 51 -28.43 -6.13 -24.74
N GLY A 52 -28.71 -5.31 -25.76
CA GLY A 52 -29.00 -3.88 -25.61
C GLY A 52 -27.78 -3.02 -25.25
N ASN A 53 -26.61 -3.63 -25.04
CA ASN A 53 -25.37 -2.91 -24.73
C ASN A 53 -24.77 -2.29 -26.00
N PHE A 54 -24.48 -0.99 -25.96
CA PHE A 54 -23.81 -0.26 -27.04
C PHE A 54 -24.42 -0.48 -28.46
N PRO A 55 -25.62 0.06 -28.75
CA PRO A 55 -26.27 -0.11 -30.05
C PRO A 55 -25.46 0.50 -31.21
N ARG A 56 -25.33 -0.26 -32.29
CA ARG A 56 -24.63 0.19 -33.52
C ARG A 56 -25.57 0.87 -34.51
N VAL A 57 -26.88 0.72 -34.33
CA VAL A 57 -27.92 1.34 -35.15
C VAL A 57 -28.99 1.92 -34.24
N THR A 58 -29.44 3.14 -34.52
CA THR A 58 -30.50 3.82 -33.76
C THR A 58 -31.49 4.50 -34.71
N MET A 59 -32.71 4.76 -34.23
CA MET A 59 -33.69 5.58 -34.94
C MET A 59 -33.59 7.02 -34.42
N CYS A 60 -33.46 7.98 -35.33
CA CYS A 60 -33.41 9.40 -35.00
C CYS A 60 -34.63 10.10 -35.60
N ASP A 61 -35.33 10.85 -34.75
CA ASP A 61 -36.49 11.62 -35.15
C ASP A 61 -36.08 13.08 -35.33
N TYR A 62 -36.45 13.68 -36.45
CA TYR A 62 -36.26 15.09 -36.70
C TYR A 62 -37.54 15.72 -37.24
N ASP A 63 -37.78 16.97 -36.83
CA ASP A 63 -38.96 17.72 -37.22
C ASP A 63 -38.61 18.73 -38.32
N VAL A 64 -39.32 18.68 -39.43
CA VAL A 64 -39.19 19.62 -40.55
C VAL A 64 -40.47 20.45 -40.67
N ARG A 65 -40.32 21.76 -40.85
CA ARG A 65 -41.45 22.67 -41.09
C ARG A 65 -41.71 22.81 -42.58
N VAL A 66 -42.91 22.46 -43.01
CA VAL A 66 -43.35 22.58 -44.42
C VAL A 66 -44.70 23.28 -44.43
N LEU A 67 -44.81 24.41 -45.16
CA LEU A 67 -46.00 25.27 -45.23
C LEU A 67 -46.56 25.69 -43.84
N GLY A 68 -45.69 25.90 -42.85
CA GLY A 68 -46.09 26.31 -41.50
C GLY A 68 -46.59 25.18 -40.60
N ASN A 69 -46.71 23.96 -41.11
CA ASN A 69 -47.02 22.76 -40.33
C ASN A 69 -45.73 21.99 -39.97
N LEU A 70 -45.71 21.34 -38.81
CA LEU A 70 -44.57 20.56 -38.33
C LEU A 70 -44.76 19.08 -38.72
N HIS A 71 -43.83 18.54 -39.51
CA HIS A 71 -43.82 17.14 -39.90
C HIS A 71 -42.64 16.42 -39.27
N ARG A 72 -42.92 15.33 -38.55
CA ARG A 72 -41.91 14.49 -37.91
C ARG A 72 -41.52 13.34 -38.84
N HIS A 73 -40.22 13.19 -39.08
CA HIS A 73 -39.64 12.11 -39.86
C HIS A 73 -38.70 11.28 -38.99
N THR A 74 -38.66 9.97 -39.23
CA THR A 74 -37.79 9.04 -38.51
C THR A 74 -36.81 8.41 -39.50
N VAL A 75 -35.52 8.40 -39.16
CA VAL A 75 -34.46 7.83 -40.02
C VAL A 75 -33.56 6.91 -39.23
N GLN A 76 -32.97 5.93 -39.92
CA GLN A 76 -32.01 5.01 -39.34
C GLN A 76 -30.60 5.61 -39.36
N CYS A 77 -29.98 5.73 -38.19
CA CYS A 77 -28.61 6.20 -38.01
C CYS A 77 -27.68 5.02 -37.66
N VAL A 78 -26.44 5.07 -38.12
CA VAL A 78 -25.40 4.08 -37.79
C VAL A 78 -24.36 4.73 -36.87
N LEU A 79 -24.18 4.17 -35.68
CA LEU A 79 -23.23 4.62 -34.66
C LEU A 79 -22.00 3.71 -34.66
N MET A 80 -21.15 3.85 -35.69
CA MET A 80 -19.92 3.05 -35.81
C MET A 80 -18.97 3.23 -34.61
N ILE A 81 -18.97 4.42 -34.01
CA ILE A 81 -18.15 4.74 -32.83
C ILE A 81 -18.44 3.82 -31.65
N ASN A 82 -19.67 3.32 -31.53
CA ASN A 82 -20.09 2.53 -30.40
C ASN A 82 -19.45 1.14 -30.39
N MET A 83 -19.11 0.61 -31.57
CA MET A 83 -18.36 -0.64 -31.70
C MET A 83 -16.97 -0.53 -31.08
N PHE A 84 -16.32 0.64 -31.18
CA PHE A 84 -15.02 0.89 -30.55
C PHE A 84 -15.16 1.10 -29.05
N ASN A 85 -16.16 1.88 -28.63
CA ASN A 85 -16.46 2.12 -27.22
C ASN A 85 -16.72 0.81 -26.47
N GLU A 86 -17.48 -0.13 -27.05
CA GLU A 86 -17.73 -1.46 -26.49
C GLU A 86 -16.42 -2.15 -26.07
N LYS A 87 -15.41 -2.15 -26.96
CA LYS A 87 -14.12 -2.83 -26.68
C LYS A 87 -13.24 -2.06 -25.71
N ILE A 88 -13.18 -0.73 -25.84
CA ILE A 88 -12.38 0.13 -24.97
C ILE A 88 -12.92 0.06 -23.53
N PHE A 89 -14.23 0.14 -23.33
CA PHE A 89 -14.81 0.12 -21.98
C PHE A 89 -14.68 -1.25 -21.30
N VAL A 90 -14.78 -2.36 -22.05
CA VAL A 90 -14.46 -3.68 -21.50
C VAL A 90 -12.99 -3.76 -21.08
N ALA A 91 -12.05 -3.31 -21.92
CA ALA A 91 -10.63 -3.29 -21.57
C ALA A 91 -10.32 -2.39 -20.37
N LEU A 92 -10.92 -1.20 -20.31
CA LEU A 92 -10.80 -0.27 -19.18
C LEU A 92 -11.34 -0.87 -17.89
N TRP A 93 -12.46 -1.60 -17.94
CA TRP A 93 -13.02 -2.27 -16.76
C TRP A 93 -12.03 -3.27 -16.16
N TYR A 94 -11.43 -4.15 -16.99
CA TYR A 94 -10.40 -5.08 -16.53
C TYR A 94 -9.15 -4.37 -15.99
N TRP A 95 -8.72 -3.29 -16.66
CA TRP A 95 -7.60 -2.48 -16.19
C TRP A 95 -7.85 -1.87 -14.81
N LEU A 96 -9.03 -1.28 -14.58
CA LEU A 96 -9.41 -0.73 -13.28
C LEU A 96 -9.52 -1.82 -12.21
N CYS A 97 -9.99 -3.03 -12.54
CA CYS A 97 -9.96 -4.15 -11.61
C CYS A 97 -8.53 -4.49 -11.17
N ILE A 98 -7.56 -4.55 -12.10
CA ILE A 98 -6.15 -4.80 -11.78
C ILE A 98 -5.60 -3.68 -10.88
N MET A 99 -5.85 -2.42 -11.25
CA MET A 99 -5.40 -1.26 -10.47
C MET A 99 -5.99 -1.25 -9.05
N LEU A 100 -7.26 -1.64 -8.89
CA LEU A 100 -7.91 -1.77 -7.59
C LEU A 100 -7.26 -2.88 -6.76
N ILE A 101 -7.06 -4.07 -7.33
CA ILE A 101 -6.42 -5.21 -6.64
C ILE A 101 -5.01 -4.84 -6.19
N VAL A 102 -4.19 -4.26 -7.06
CA VAL A 102 -2.81 -3.85 -6.74
C VAL A 102 -2.78 -2.78 -5.66
N SER A 103 -3.68 -1.80 -5.72
CA SER A 103 -3.76 -0.72 -4.73
C SER A 103 -4.17 -1.23 -3.35
N VAL A 104 -5.20 -2.08 -3.29
CA VAL A 104 -5.68 -2.71 -2.05
C VAL A 104 -4.60 -3.64 -1.48
N TYR A 105 -3.96 -4.46 -2.32
CA TYR A 105 -2.86 -5.33 -1.90
C TYR A 105 -1.70 -4.51 -1.33
N SER A 106 -1.29 -3.43 -2.01
CA SER A 106 -0.23 -2.54 -1.50
C SER A 106 -0.63 -1.94 -0.16
N PHE A 107 -1.87 -1.45 -0.01
CA PHE A 107 -2.32 -0.87 1.25
C PHE A 107 -2.33 -1.91 2.37
N ALA A 108 -2.90 -3.09 2.14
CA ALA A 108 -2.97 -4.18 3.11
C ALA A 108 -1.58 -4.67 3.54
N LYS A 109 -0.68 -4.93 2.58
CA LYS A 109 0.71 -5.33 2.86
C LYS A 109 1.39 -4.34 3.80
N TRP A 110 1.31 -3.04 3.49
CA TRP A 110 1.97 -2.00 4.27
C TRP A 110 1.30 -1.75 5.63
N ALA A 111 -0.03 -1.88 5.71
CA ALA A 111 -0.76 -1.82 6.96
C ALA A 111 -0.33 -2.94 7.93
N ILE A 112 -0.29 -4.19 7.44
CA ILE A 112 0.19 -5.35 8.22
C ILE A 112 1.66 -5.18 8.60
N THR A 113 2.50 -4.71 7.67
CA THR A 113 3.92 -4.44 7.91
C THR A 113 4.13 -3.38 9.00
N THR A 114 3.31 -2.34 9.01
CA THR A 114 3.35 -1.31 10.05
C THR A 114 2.92 -1.87 11.41
N ALA A 115 1.84 -2.65 11.46
CA ALA A 115 1.36 -3.29 12.68
C ALA A 115 2.42 -4.25 13.26
N THR A 116 3.06 -5.05 12.42
CA THR A 116 4.14 -5.95 12.83
C THR A 116 5.42 -5.21 13.22
N THR A 117 5.69 -4.03 12.66
CA THR A 117 6.86 -3.22 13.02
C THR A 117 6.82 -2.74 14.46
N SER A 118 5.63 -2.43 14.99
CA SER A 118 5.46 -2.06 16.40
C SER A 118 5.92 -3.17 17.36
N ILE A 119 5.77 -4.44 16.97
CA ILE A 119 6.04 -5.62 17.81
C ILE A 119 7.42 -6.23 17.50
N SER A 120 7.66 -6.55 16.23
CA SER A 120 8.83 -7.28 15.74
C SER A 120 9.93 -6.39 15.14
N GLY A 121 9.69 -5.08 15.00
CA GLY A 121 10.67 -4.16 14.41
C GLY A 121 12.00 -4.11 15.19
N LYS A 122 11.94 -4.29 16.51
CA LYS A 122 13.14 -4.41 17.36
C LYS A 122 13.97 -5.65 17.03
N ALA A 123 13.32 -6.77 16.72
CA ALA A 123 14.00 -8.02 16.37
C ALA A 123 14.69 -7.93 15.00
N LEU A 124 14.07 -7.22 14.05
CA LEU A 124 14.68 -6.94 12.74
C LEU A 124 15.97 -6.14 12.89
N VAL A 125 15.93 -5.00 13.58
CA VAL A 125 17.12 -4.16 13.81
C VAL A 125 18.17 -4.93 14.60
N SER A 126 17.76 -5.72 15.59
CA SER A 126 18.69 -6.57 16.34
C SER A 126 19.39 -7.60 15.46
N SER A 127 18.73 -8.14 14.44
CA SER A 127 19.30 -9.12 13.53
C SER A 127 20.36 -8.49 12.61
N TYR A 128 20.10 -7.29 12.09
CA TYR A 128 21.09 -6.56 11.28
C TYR A 128 22.30 -6.11 12.12
N ILE A 129 22.08 -5.60 13.33
CA ILE A 129 23.20 -5.17 14.21
C ILE A 129 24.07 -6.35 14.64
N GLN A 130 23.50 -7.55 14.85
CA GLN A 130 24.29 -8.75 15.14
C GLN A 130 25.22 -9.15 13.99
N GLN A 131 24.86 -8.87 12.74
CA GLN A 131 25.73 -9.08 11.58
C GLN A 131 26.87 -8.05 11.52
N ILE A 132 26.63 -6.83 12.03
CA ILE A 132 27.61 -5.74 12.04
C ILE A 132 28.64 -5.94 13.17
N ASP A 133 28.19 -6.25 14.38
CA ASP A 133 29.08 -6.55 15.53
C ASP A 133 28.67 -7.88 16.20
N PRO A 134 29.37 -9.00 15.91
CA PRO A 134 29.04 -10.30 16.48
C PRO A 134 29.28 -10.37 17.99
N THR A 135 30.03 -9.43 18.59
CA THR A 135 30.26 -9.39 20.05
C THR A 135 29.04 -8.89 20.83
N MET A 136 28.03 -8.34 20.15
CA MET A 136 26.75 -7.90 20.73
C MET A 136 25.97 -9.04 21.40
N ALA A 137 26.13 -10.28 20.92
CA ALA A 137 25.45 -11.44 21.48
C ALA A 137 25.97 -11.81 22.90
N ARG A 138 27.22 -11.45 23.22
CA ARG A 138 27.94 -11.94 24.42
C ARG A 138 27.91 -10.98 25.60
N SER A 139 27.71 -9.67 25.38
CA SER A 139 27.73 -8.65 26.43
C SER A 139 26.33 -8.09 26.72
N SER A 140 25.91 -8.15 27.99
CA SER A 140 24.63 -7.58 28.46
C SER A 140 24.57 -6.05 28.27
N HIS A 141 25.70 -5.36 28.48
CA HIS A 141 25.81 -3.91 28.32
C HIS A 141 25.62 -3.45 26.87
N LYS A 142 26.14 -4.22 25.91
CA LYS A 142 25.95 -3.95 24.48
C LYS A 142 24.48 -4.13 24.05
N ARG A 143 23.75 -5.06 24.66
CA ARG A 143 22.30 -5.23 24.44
C ARG A 143 21.48 -4.07 24.97
N SER A 144 21.84 -3.49 26.12
CA SER A 144 21.16 -2.29 26.62
C SER A 144 21.43 -1.07 25.73
N LEU A 145 22.65 -0.94 25.20
CA LEU A 145 23.00 0.11 24.24
C LEU A 145 22.20 -0.01 22.93
N LEU A 146 21.97 -1.23 22.46
CA LEU A 146 21.11 -1.50 21.29
C LEU A 146 19.66 -1.09 21.55
N GLN A 147 19.13 -1.37 22.75
CA GLN A 147 17.78 -0.93 23.09
C GLN A 147 17.69 0.60 23.14
N GLN A 148 18.70 1.28 23.68
CA GLN A 148 18.80 2.75 23.66
C GLN A 148 18.86 3.28 22.23
N PHE A 149 19.68 2.70 21.36
CA PHE A 149 19.75 3.08 19.94
C PHE A 149 18.38 2.99 19.26
N VAL A 150 17.64 1.89 19.46
CA VAL A 150 16.32 1.71 18.83
C VAL A 150 15.28 2.67 19.42
N VAL A 151 15.28 2.92 20.72
CA VAL A 151 14.27 3.75 21.38
C VAL A 151 14.55 5.24 21.21
N GLU A 152 15.80 5.67 21.36
CA GLU A 152 16.18 7.09 21.40
C GLU A 152 16.54 7.63 20.02
N LYS A 153 17.42 6.93 19.28
CA LYS A 153 17.93 7.40 17.97
C LYS A 153 16.99 7.03 16.83
N LEU A 154 16.62 5.75 16.73
CA LEU A 154 15.86 5.24 15.59
C LEU A 154 14.34 5.52 15.74
N ARG A 155 13.78 5.35 16.95
CA ARG A 155 12.34 5.43 17.25
C ARG A 155 11.50 4.51 16.34
N THR A 156 10.19 4.49 16.56
CA THR A 156 9.28 3.66 15.73
C THR A 156 9.31 4.07 14.25
N ASP A 157 9.42 5.37 13.96
CA ASP A 157 9.46 5.90 12.60
C ASP A 157 10.74 5.52 11.84
N GLY A 158 11.90 5.50 12.51
CA GLY A 158 13.16 5.09 11.87
C GLY A 158 13.24 3.58 11.68
N VAL A 159 12.67 2.76 12.57
CA VAL A 159 12.56 1.31 12.34
C VAL A 159 11.71 1.03 11.10
N PHE A 160 10.62 1.78 10.92
CA PHE A 160 9.81 1.71 9.70
C PHE A 160 10.60 2.13 8.46
N LEU A 161 11.40 3.21 8.55
CA LEU A 161 12.27 3.66 7.46
C LEU A 161 13.32 2.59 7.08
N VAL A 162 13.97 1.98 8.05
CA VAL A 162 14.96 0.91 7.81
C VAL A 162 14.30 -0.27 7.09
N ARG A 163 13.08 -0.64 7.47
CA ARG A 163 12.31 -1.69 6.79
C ARG A 163 11.87 -1.28 5.38
N LEU A 164 11.51 -0.01 5.19
CA LEU A 164 11.22 0.54 3.87
C LEU A 164 12.44 0.44 2.95
N VAL A 165 13.63 0.79 3.44
CA VAL A 165 14.89 0.67 2.69
C VAL A 165 15.22 -0.79 2.42
N SER A 166 15.05 -1.70 3.38
CA SER A 166 15.33 -3.14 3.14
C SER A 166 14.45 -3.74 2.07
N GLU A 167 13.15 -3.41 2.05
CA GLU A 167 12.23 -3.94 1.04
C GLU A 167 12.41 -3.34 -0.36
N ASN A 168 12.99 -2.14 -0.50
CA ASN A 168 13.14 -1.46 -1.80
C ASN A 168 14.58 -1.46 -2.34
N SER A 169 15.59 -1.42 -1.48
CA SER A 169 17.02 -1.30 -1.84
C SER A 169 17.85 -2.56 -1.50
N GLY A 170 17.23 -3.54 -0.83
CA GLY A 170 17.88 -4.79 -0.44
C GLY A 170 18.70 -4.70 0.85
N ASP A 171 19.04 -5.86 1.39
CA ASP A 171 19.64 -5.98 2.73
C ASP A 171 21.03 -5.36 2.85
N MET A 172 21.85 -5.43 1.80
CA MET A 172 23.22 -4.92 1.80
C MET A 172 23.26 -3.39 2.01
N VAL A 173 22.38 -2.67 1.31
CA VAL A 173 22.28 -1.20 1.43
C VAL A 173 21.80 -0.83 2.83
N THR A 174 20.79 -1.54 3.34
CA THR A 174 20.29 -1.35 4.69
C THR A 174 21.36 -1.60 5.75
N LEU A 175 22.16 -2.65 5.59
CA LEU A 175 23.23 -2.98 6.54
C LEU A 175 24.32 -1.91 6.55
N ALA A 176 24.73 -1.40 5.38
CA ALA A 176 25.69 -0.31 5.29
C ALA A 176 25.16 0.98 5.96
N LEU A 177 23.89 1.32 5.73
CA LEU A 177 23.23 2.46 6.35
C LEU A 177 23.15 2.30 7.87
N LEU A 178 22.72 1.12 8.34
CA LEU A 178 22.59 0.83 9.77
C LEU A 178 23.94 0.80 10.48
N LYS A 179 24.99 0.34 9.80
CA LYS A 179 26.37 0.37 10.30
C LYS A 179 26.84 1.81 10.52
N SER A 180 26.65 2.71 9.55
CA SER A 180 27.02 4.12 9.70
C SER A 180 26.28 4.76 10.87
N LEU A 181 24.96 4.54 10.96
CA LEU A 181 24.14 5.07 12.06
C LEU A 181 24.56 4.52 13.44
N TRP A 182 24.97 3.26 13.49
CA TRP A 182 25.43 2.60 14.71
C TRP A 182 26.80 3.13 15.17
N GLU A 183 27.74 3.31 14.24
CA GLU A 183 29.06 3.88 14.54
C GLU A 183 28.93 5.32 15.04
N ASP A 184 28.10 6.14 14.40
CA ASP A 184 27.84 7.51 14.85
C ASP A 184 27.20 7.55 16.24
N PHE A 185 26.24 6.65 16.52
CA PHE A 185 25.62 6.53 17.84
C PHE A 185 26.64 6.15 18.93
N ILE A 186 27.53 5.19 18.64
CA ILE A 186 28.60 4.80 19.57
C ILE A 186 29.58 5.95 19.79
N ARG A 187 29.92 6.73 18.76
CA ARG A 187 30.80 7.90 18.92
C ARG A 187 30.18 8.95 19.83
N GLU A 188 28.90 9.24 19.67
CA GLU A 188 28.16 10.16 20.54
C GLU A 188 28.06 9.68 22.00
N HIS A 189 27.91 8.36 22.23
CA HIS A 189 27.72 7.78 23.57
C HIS A 189 29.02 7.24 24.21
N GLY A 190 30.11 7.16 23.45
CA GLY A 190 31.41 6.67 23.90
C GLY A 190 32.20 7.69 24.72
N GLU A 191 31.84 8.98 24.69
CA GLU A 191 32.49 10.03 25.47
C GLU A 191 31.93 10.19 26.89
N GLN A 192 30.81 9.55 27.24
CA GLN A 192 30.33 9.46 28.62
C GLN A 192 29.72 8.07 28.92
N PRO A 193 30.42 7.17 29.63
CA PRO A 193 29.77 5.98 30.16
C PRO A 193 28.70 6.41 31.19
N PRO A 194 27.47 5.87 31.14
CA PRO A 194 26.46 6.16 32.14
C PRO A 194 26.95 5.66 33.52
N PRO A 195 26.62 6.36 34.62
CA PRO A 195 26.94 5.86 35.95
C PRO A 195 26.20 4.52 36.12
N TYR A 196 26.97 3.47 36.32
CA TYR A 196 26.48 2.14 36.66
C TYR A 196 25.51 2.25 37.85
N GLN A 197 24.21 2.04 37.61
CA GLN A 197 23.26 1.74 38.69
C GLN A 197 23.25 0.24 38.91
N MET A 198 23.77 -0.16 40.06
CA MET A 198 23.79 -1.54 40.53
C MET A 198 22.35 -2.10 40.60
N PRO A 199 22.10 -3.35 40.18
CA PRO A 199 20.80 -3.98 40.38
C PRO A 199 20.49 -4.06 41.89
N LEU A 200 19.31 -3.57 42.29
CA LEU A 200 18.81 -3.54 43.68
C LEU A 200 18.85 -4.88 44.42
N LEU A 201 18.96 -6.00 43.69
CA LEU A 201 19.05 -7.35 44.26
C LEU A 201 20.36 -7.63 45.03
N LEU A 202 21.44 -6.86 44.79
CA LEU A 202 22.71 -7.03 45.51
C LEU A 202 22.85 -6.14 46.75
N SER A 203 22.03 -5.09 46.90
CA SER A 203 22.08 -4.21 48.09
C SER A 203 21.45 -4.86 49.33
N ASN A 204 20.54 -5.83 49.14
CA ASN A 204 19.83 -6.49 50.24
C ASN A 204 20.53 -7.76 50.76
N LYS A 205 21.64 -8.17 50.14
CA LYS A 205 22.46 -9.27 50.65
C LYS A 205 23.71 -8.71 51.32
N LYS A 206 23.52 -7.95 52.41
CA LYS A 206 24.60 -7.83 53.42
C LYS A 206 24.78 -9.22 54.00
N ILE A 207 25.92 -9.84 53.69
CA ILE A 207 26.44 -10.99 54.42
C ILE A 207 26.60 -10.52 55.86
N SER A 208 25.82 -11.07 56.78
CA SER A 208 26.00 -10.86 58.21
C SER A 208 27.28 -11.56 58.63
N GLU A 209 28.18 -10.79 59.24
CA GLU A 209 29.43 -11.23 59.85
C GLU A 209 29.15 -11.94 61.20
N SER A 210 28.25 -12.94 61.16
CA SER A 210 27.82 -13.73 62.31
C SER A 210 27.74 -15.24 62.02
N ASP A 211 28.14 -15.69 60.83
CA ASP A 211 28.15 -17.10 60.43
C ASP A 211 29.58 -17.61 60.12
N LEU A 212 30.62 -17.03 60.76
CA LEU A 212 31.95 -17.63 60.83
C LEU A 212 32.31 -17.98 62.28
#